data_AF-A0A2D5IJX2-F1
#
_entry.id   AF-A0A2D5IJX2-F1
#
_cell.length_a   1.000
_cell.length_b   1.000
_cell.length_c   1.000
_cell.angle_alpha   90.00
_cell.angle_beta   90.00
_cell.angle_gamma   90.00
#
_symmetry.space_group_name_H-M   'P 1'
#
loop_
_entity.id
_entity.type
_entity.pdbx_description
1 polymer ?
#
loop_
_entity_poly.entity_id
_entity_poly.type
_entity_poly.pdbx_seq_one_letter_code
_entity_poly.pdbx_strand_id
1 'polypeptide(L)'
;MLISLRFLCLKIAALILLSGCAERPSPLSWPPPEYEIGTPQASKALEKYYRQLEVTLRSRGLLRTDQRAKDVPFDMRDLLENFETVVFYDEYQRGSTFEKSKGENAKLSKWVSPIRVKVHFGPSISELTRAEDEKNISDFVSKLAQVTNHPMRMVSQNSNFDVLISREDEHPFMLDTLKAQGAPIGSAAKRIITQMPRNIHCLVLAFSDPETEDVYSHALAVIRAEHPDILKLACIHEEISQGLGLSNDSLRARPSIFNDDDEFAFLTDHDEILLKMLYDPRLSPGLSLAEARPIFQQIAREISSPNR
;
A
#
# COMPACT_ATOMS: atom_id res chain seq x y z
N MET A 1 -18.98 41.11 74.12
CA MET A 1 -18.30 39.89 74.65
C MET A 1 -18.39 38.84 73.55
N LEU A 2 -17.40 38.83 72.65
CA LEU A 2 -17.42 38.08 71.39
C LEU A 2 -16.95 36.64 71.61
N ILE A 3 -17.76 35.69 71.14
CA ILE A 3 -17.54 34.25 71.19
C ILE A 3 -16.60 33.86 70.03
N SER A 4 -15.47 33.25 70.35
CA SER A 4 -14.47 32.76 69.40
C SER A 4 -14.71 31.27 69.14
N LEU A 5 -15.20 30.93 67.94
CA LEU A 5 -15.33 29.56 67.45
C LEU A 5 -14.16 29.28 66.49
N ARG A 6 -13.22 28.45 66.91
CA ARG A 6 -12.08 27.99 66.10
C ARG A 6 -12.58 26.98 65.06
N PHE A 7 -12.62 27.37 63.79
CA PHE A 7 -12.80 26.44 62.67
C PHE A 7 -11.47 25.76 62.34
N LEU A 8 -11.42 24.44 62.54
CA LEU A 8 -10.35 23.54 62.13
C LEU A 8 -10.50 23.30 60.62
N CYS A 9 -9.67 23.97 59.81
CA CYS A 9 -9.69 23.84 58.36
C CYS A 9 -8.95 22.56 57.95
N LEU A 10 -9.71 21.52 57.61
CA LEU A 10 -9.22 20.25 57.08
C LEU A 10 -8.66 20.48 55.68
N LYS A 11 -7.33 20.44 55.52
CA LYS A 11 -6.66 20.51 54.21
C LYS A 11 -6.89 19.20 53.45
N ILE A 12 -7.88 19.18 52.57
CA ILE A 12 -8.07 18.14 51.57
C ILE A 12 -6.96 18.32 50.52
N ALA A 13 -6.01 17.38 50.48
CA ALA A 13 -5.04 17.28 49.40
C ALA A 13 -5.77 16.77 48.14
N ALA A 14 -6.01 17.68 47.19
CA ALA A 14 -6.51 17.31 45.87
C ALA A 14 -5.38 16.61 45.10
N LEU A 15 -5.50 15.28 44.94
CA LEU A 15 -4.73 14.54 43.95
C LEU A 15 -5.23 14.98 42.56
N ILE A 16 -4.45 15.82 41.89
CA ILE A 16 -4.65 16.14 40.47
C ILE A 16 -4.16 14.92 39.68
N LEU A 17 -5.10 14.11 39.22
CA LEU A 17 -4.86 13.11 38.18
C LEU A 17 -4.48 13.88 36.92
N LEU A 18 -3.19 13.86 36.57
CA LEU A 18 -2.71 14.27 35.25
C LEU A 18 -3.24 13.27 34.24
N SER A 19 -4.42 13.54 33.71
CA SER A 19 -4.89 12.97 32.45
C SER A 19 -3.88 13.39 31.39
N GLY A 20 -2.98 12.47 31.01
CA GLY A 20 -2.11 12.64 29.86
C GLY A 20 -2.99 12.72 28.62
N CYS A 21 -3.36 13.94 28.22
CA CYS A 21 -3.76 14.19 26.85
C CYS A 21 -2.54 13.84 26.01
N ALA A 22 -2.57 12.65 25.39
CA ALA A 22 -1.66 12.36 24.30
C ALA A 22 -1.94 13.42 23.23
N GLU A 23 -1.04 14.40 23.16
CA GLU A 23 -1.03 15.41 22.11
C GLU A 23 -1.01 14.65 20.80
N ARG A 24 -2.12 14.71 20.04
CA ARG A 24 -2.13 14.21 18.67
C ARG A 24 -1.00 14.93 17.95
N PRO A 25 -0.07 14.21 17.29
CA PRO A 25 1.00 14.86 16.56
C PRO A 25 0.40 15.83 15.55
N SER A 26 0.98 17.02 15.44
CA SER A 26 0.60 17.97 14.41
C SER A 26 0.75 17.31 13.04
N PRO A 27 -0.22 17.50 12.12
CA PRO A 27 -0.05 17.06 10.75
C PRO A 27 1.25 17.63 10.18
N LEU A 28 1.94 16.83 9.36
CA LEU A 28 3.15 17.26 8.66
C LEU A 28 2.88 18.60 7.97
N SER A 29 3.73 19.59 8.25
CA SER A 29 3.57 20.94 7.72
C SER A 29 3.62 20.93 6.19
N TRP A 30 2.58 21.48 5.57
CA TRP A 30 2.50 21.72 4.13
C TRP A 30 2.77 23.21 3.83
N PRO A 31 3.54 23.55 2.78
CA PRO A 31 4.27 22.64 1.89
C PRO A 31 5.56 22.10 2.53
N PRO A 32 6.01 20.90 2.15
CA PRO A 32 7.32 20.40 2.56
C PRO A 32 8.44 21.36 2.08
N PRO A 33 9.59 21.42 2.79
CA PRO A 33 10.75 22.19 2.33
C PRO A 33 11.15 21.75 0.93
N GLU A 34 11.62 22.70 0.13
CA GLU A 34 11.99 22.52 -1.28
C GLU A 34 12.99 21.36 -1.41
N TYR A 35 12.54 20.29 -2.06
CA TYR A 35 13.27 19.04 -2.23
C TYR A 35 13.81 19.01 -3.66
N GLU A 36 15.14 18.97 -3.82
CA GLU A 36 15.79 18.88 -5.14
C GLU A 36 15.61 17.48 -5.74
N ILE A 37 14.46 17.25 -6.36
CA ILE A 37 14.07 15.98 -6.98
C ILE A 37 15.17 15.49 -7.95
N GLY A 38 15.53 14.21 -7.85
CA GLY A 38 16.36 13.53 -8.84
C GLY A 38 17.87 13.78 -8.76
N THR A 39 18.39 14.26 -7.62
CA THR A 39 19.84 14.42 -7.38
C THR A 39 20.41 13.37 -6.42
N PRO A 40 21.71 13.01 -6.51
CA PRO A 40 22.33 12.09 -5.55
C PRO A 40 22.23 12.57 -4.09
N GLN A 41 22.26 13.88 -3.88
CA GLN A 41 22.09 14.52 -2.56
C GLN A 41 20.68 14.31 -2.02
N ALA A 42 19.67 14.47 -2.87
CA ALA A 42 18.28 14.25 -2.50
C ALA A 42 18.00 12.79 -2.17
N SER A 43 18.57 11.87 -2.96
CA SER A 43 18.53 10.43 -2.65
C SER A 43 19.21 10.10 -1.30
N LYS A 44 20.37 10.68 -0.98
CA LYS A 44 20.97 10.54 0.37
C LYS A 44 20.09 11.12 1.49
N ALA A 45 19.38 12.22 1.22
CA ALA A 45 18.46 12.81 2.17
C ALA A 45 17.23 11.91 2.41
N LEU A 46 16.70 11.28 1.37
CA LEU A 46 15.64 10.27 1.46
C LEU A 46 16.06 9.06 2.29
N GLU A 47 17.26 8.55 2.07
CA GLU A 47 17.78 7.40 2.83
C GLU A 47 17.80 7.71 4.34
N LYS A 48 18.23 8.92 4.73
CA LYS A 48 18.18 9.36 6.13
C LYS A 48 16.74 9.49 6.62
N TYR A 49 15.85 10.06 5.80
CA TYR A 49 14.44 10.25 6.12
C TYR A 49 13.73 8.92 6.37
N TYR A 50 13.84 7.95 5.47
CA TYR A 50 13.16 6.65 5.61
C TYR A 50 13.71 5.81 6.75
N ARG A 51 15.02 5.87 7.05
CA ARG A 51 15.57 5.27 8.28
C ARG A 51 14.93 5.85 9.54
N GLN A 52 14.75 7.18 9.60
CA GLN A 52 14.09 7.83 10.75
C GLN A 52 12.59 7.50 10.82
N LEU A 53 11.94 7.39 9.67
CA LEU A 53 10.54 7.01 9.57
C LEU A 53 10.31 5.60 10.10
N GLU A 54 11.07 4.60 9.62
CA GLU A 54 10.91 3.21 10.10
C GLU A 54 11.13 3.10 11.61
N VAL A 55 12.17 3.75 12.14
CA VAL A 55 12.42 3.81 13.59
C VAL A 55 11.22 4.40 14.33
N THR A 56 10.63 5.49 13.81
CA THR A 56 9.47 6.15 14.40
C THR A 56 8.24 5.26 14.38
N LEU A 57 7.91 4.65 13.23
CA LEU A 57 6.77 3.76 13.06
C LEU A 57 6.88 2.56 14.02
N ARG A 58 8.04 1.89 14.03
CA ARG A 58 8.29 0.74 14.92
C ARG A 58 8.24 1.10 16.39
N SER A 59 8.71 2.29 16.78
CA SER A 59 8.63 2.75 18.18
C SER A 59 7.19 2.94 18.67
N ARG A 60 6.23 3.10 17.74
CA ARG A 60 4.79 3.23 18.00
C ARG A 60 4.05 1.89 17.90
N GLY A 61 4.76 0.79 17.64
CA GLY A 61 4.16 -0.53 17.43
C GLY A 61 3.55 -0.73 16.03
N LEU A 62 3.85 0.15 15.07
CA LEU A 62 3.48 0.01 13.66
C LEU A 62 4.53 -0.84 12.91
N LEU A 63 4.33 -1.04 11.60
CA LEU A 63 5.11 -1.95 10.76
C LEU A 63 5.18 -3.37 11.32
N ARG A 64 4.01 -3.84 11.80
CA ARG A 64 3.81 -5.18 12.32
C ARG A 64 4.05 -6.22 11.23
N THR A 65 4.82 -7.24 11.58
CA THR A 65 5.14 -8.35 10.66
C THR A 65 4.30 -9.60 10.94
N ASP A 66 3.43 -9.57 11.96
CA ASP A 66 2.57 -10.69 12.33
C ASP A 66 1.30 -10.74 11.48
N GLN A 67 1.30 -11.61 10.47
CA GLN A 67 0.21 -11.79 9.50
C GLN A 67 -1.11 -12.31 10.13
N ARG A 68 -1.03 -12.89 11.34
CA ARG A 68 -2.15 -13.47 12.12
C ARG A 68 -2.30 -12.83 13.49
N ALA A 69 -2.32 -11.51 13.51
CA ALA A 69 -2.57 -10.72 14.69
C ALA A 69 -3.92 -11.12 15.35
N LYS A 70 -3.87 -11.84 16.47
CA LYS A 70 -5.08 -12.31 17.19
C LYS A 70 -5.85 -11.19 17.88
N ASP A 71 -5.18 -10.05 18.09
CA ASP A 71 -5.68 -8.83 18.70
C ASP A 71 -6.48 -7.96 17.73
N VAL A 72 -6.57 -8.34 16.45
CA VAL A 72 -7.31 -7.62 15.41
C VAL A 72 -8.30 -8.54 14.69
N PRO A 73 -9.28 -9.12 15.41
CA PRO A 73 -10.30 -9.93 14.75
C PRO A 73 -11.11 -9.06 13.78
N PHE A 74 -11.51 -9.66 12.66
CA PHE A 74 -12.46 -9.08 11.72
C PHE A 74 -13.63 -10.05 11.53
N ASP A 75 -14.81 -9.52 11.24
CA ASP A 75 -15.99 -10.31 10.91
C ASP A 75 -16.39 -10.16 9.42
N MET A 76 -17.52 -10.78 9.06
CA MET A 76 -18.06 -10.73 7.70
C MET A 76 -18.39 -9.30 7.25
N ARG A 77 -18.88 -8.46 8.17
CA ARG A 77 -19.24 -7.08 7.84
C ARG A 77 -17.98 -6.27 7.55
N ASP A 78 -16.95 -6.41 8.39
CA ASP A 78 -15.66 -5.74 8.18
C ASP A 78 -15.05 -6.18 6.83
N LEU A 79 -15.08 -7.48 6.52
CA LEU A 79 -14.61 -8.03 5.25
C LEU A 79 -15.32 -7.43 4.03
N LEU A 80 -16.65 -7.31 4.08
CA LEU A 80 -17.43 -6.77 2.97
C LEU A 80 -17.23 -5.26 2.79
N GLU A 81 -17.19 -4.51 3.90
CA GLU A 81 -16.93 -3.05 3.87
C GLU A 81 -15.53 -2.75 3.34
N ASN A 82 -14.53 -3.53 3.75
CA ASN A 82 -13.15 -3.37 3.31
C ASN A 82 -12.99 -3.79 1.85
N PHE A 83 -13.58 -4.92 1.43
CA PHE A 83 -13.55 -5.34 0.02
C PHE A 83 -14.14 -4.28 -0.91
N GLU A 84 -15.29 -3.72 -0.53
CA GLU A 84 -15.91 -2.63 -1.29
C GLU A 84 -15.01 -1.39 -1.34
N THR A 85 -14.45 -0.99 -0.19
CA THR A 85 -13.63 0.21 -0.10
C THR A 85 -12.33 0.08 -0.90
N VAL A 86 -11.64 -1.05 -0.78
CA VAL A 86 -10.31 -1.25 -1.36
C VAL A 86 -10.38 -1.56 -2.87
N VAL A 87 -11.46 -2.16 -3.36
CA VAL A 87 -11.59 -2.59 -4.78
C VAL A 87 -12.33 -1.58 -5.65
N PHE A 88 -13.34 -0.88 -5.12
CA PHE A 88 -14.25 -0.05 -5.94
C PHE A 88 -14.05 1.45 -5.79
N TYR A 89 -13.14 1.89 -4.93
CA TYR A 89 -12.76 3.30 -4.83
C TYR A 89 -11.33 3.44 -5.35
N ASP A 90 -11.02 4.63 -5.85
CA ASP A 90 -9.66 5.01 -6.27
C ASP A 90 -9.11 6.00 -5.23
N GLU A 91 -7.84 5.90 -4.85
CA GLU A 91 -7.21 6.89 -3.97
C GLU A 91 -6.98 8.21 -4.71
N TYR A 92 -6.52 8.13 -5.97
CA TYR A 92 -6.22 9.26 -6.84
C TYR A 92 -7.10 9.29 -8.09
N GLN A 93 -7.38 10.48 -8.62
CA GLN A 93 -8.08 10.63 -9.88
C GLN A 93 -7.22 10.11 -11.04
N ARG A 94 -7.80 9.24 -11.87
CA ARG A 94 -7.17 8.72 -13.08
C ARG A 94 -6.68 9.86 -13.98
N GLY A 95 -5.40 9.85 -14.33
CA GLY A 95 -4.77 10.87 -15.20
C GLY A 95 -4.36 12.17 -14.50
N SER A 96 -4.61 12.32 -13.20
CA SER A 96 -4.12 13.46 -12.40
C SER A 96 -2.73 13.19 -11.80
N THR A 97 -2.04 14.24 -11.33
CA THR A 97 -0.76 14.11 -10.60
C THR A 97 -1.04 14.12 -9.09
N PHE A 98 -1.43 12.95 -8.55
CA PHE A 98 -1.71 12.74 -7.12
C PHE A 98 -2.89 13.57 -6.55
N GLU A 99 -3.90 13.91 -7.35
CA GLU A 99 -5.13 14.52 -6.81
C GLU A 99 -6.04 13.43 -6.26
N LYS A 100 -6.51 13.56 -5.01
CA LYS A 100 -7.42 12.57 -4.43
C LYS A 100 -8.68 12.41 -5.27
N SER A 101 -9.14 11.17 -5.42
CA SER A 101 -10.41 10.87 -6.08
C SER A 101 -11.57 11.57 -5.37
N LYS A 102 -12.62 11.91 -6.13
CA LYS A 102 -13.87 12.45 -5.57
C LYS A 102 -14.74 11.38 -4.91
N GLY A 103 -14.23 10.16 -4.76
CA GLY A 103 -15.00 9.03 -4.22
C GLY A 103 -16.04 8.49 -5.20
N GLU A 104 -15.80 8.65 -6.50
CA GLU A 104 -16.62 7.99 -7.53
C GLU A 104 -16.31 6.50 -7.54
N ASN A 105 -17.34 5.66 -7.54
CA ASN A 105 -17.16 4.21 -7.60
C ASN A 105 -16.59 3.82 -8.96
N ALA A 106 -15.40 3.24 -8.98
CA ALA A 106 -14.80 2.63 -10.15
C ALA A 106 -15.53 1.33 -10.52
N LYS A 107 -15.38 0.91 -11.77
CA LYS A 107 -15.67 -0.48 -12.17
C LYS A 107 -14.54 -1.39 -11.69
N LEU A 108 -14.89 -2.64 -11.40
CA LEU A 108 -13.90 -3.65 -11.00
C LEU A 108 -12.87 -3.83 -12.12
N SER A 109 -11.60 -3.56 -11.80
CA SER A 109 -10.47 -3.77 -12.71
C SER A 109 -9.52 -4.83 -12.17
N LYS A 110 -9.14 -5.80 -13.00
CA LYS A 110 -8.17 -6.85 -12.60
C LYS A 110 -7.53 -7.54 -13.81
N TRP A 111 -6.54 -8.39 -13.52
CA TRP A 111 -5.91 -9.25 -14.50
C TRP A 111 -6.81 -10.42 -14.90
N VAL A 112 -6.85 -10.70 -16.21
CA VAL A 112 -7.39 -11.94 -16.77
C VAL A 112 -6.26 -12.81 -17.34
N SER A 113 -5.25 -12.17 -17.93
CA SER A 113 -4.07 -12.85 -18.47
C SER A 113 -3.06 -13.21 -17.38
N PRO A 114 -2.24 -14.27 -17.55
CA PRO A 114 -1.16 -14.58 -16.62
C PRO A 114 -0.21 -13.42 -16.38
N ILE A 115 0.14 -13.19 -15.11
CA ILE A 115 1.05 -12.14 -14.67
C ILE A 115 2.49 -12.66 -14.73
N ARG A 116 3.33 -11.90 -15.43
CA ARG A 116 4.75 -12.16 -15.66
C ARG A 116 5.53 -11.01 -15.04
N VAL A 117 6.05 -11.27 -13.85
CA VAL A 117 6.71 -10.29 -13.00
C VAL A 117 8.21 -10.23 -13.34
N LYS A 118 8.75 -9.04 -13.55
CA LYS A 118 10.19 -8.82 -13.71
C LYS A 118 10.65 -7.69 -12.79
N VAL A 119 11.78 -7.91 -12.12
CA VAL A 119 12.42 -6.87 -11.30
C VAL A 119 13.47 -6.14 -12.14
N HIS A 120 13.52 -4.83 -12.00
CA HIS A 120 14.48 -3.94 -12.64
C HIS A 120 15.20 -3.16 -11.56
N PHE A 121 16.53 -3.26 -11.54
CA PHE A 121 17.34 -2.61 -10.53
C PHE A 121 18.12 -1.43 -11.07
N GLY A 122 18.16 -0.36 -10.27
CA GLY A 122 19.11 0.72 -10.45
C GLY A 122 20.56 0.23 -10.41
N PRO A 123 21.48 0.84 -11.16
CA PRO A 123 22.89 0.46 -11.21
C PRO A 123 23.61 0.60 -9.86
N SER A 124 23.13 1.46 -8.95
CA SER A 124 23.69 1.61 -7.60
C SER A 124 23.39 0.45 -6.65
N ILE A 125 22.44 -0.44 -6.98
CA ILE A 125 22.02 -1.52 -6.10
C ILE A 125 23.00 -2.70 -6.20
N SER A 126 23.57 -3.11 -5.06
CA SER A 126 24.55 -4.20 -4.99
C SER A 126 23.96 -5.55 -5.40
N GLU A 127 24.76 -6.44 -5.97
CA GLU A 127 24.31 -7.79 -6.37
C GLU A 127 23.70 -8.58 -5.21
N LEU A 128 24.24 -8.41 -4.00
CA LEU A 128 23.72 -9.06 -2.79
C LEU A 128 22.29 -8.57 -2.49
N THR A 129 22.08 -7.25 -2.50
CA THR A 129 20.76 -6.64 -2.28
C THR A 129 19.78 -7.05 -3.38
N ARG A 130 20.23 -7.10 -4.64
CA ARG A 130 19.40 -7.57 -5.76
C ARG A 130 18.92 -8.99 -5.55
N ALA A 131 19.82 -9.90 -5.19
CA ALA A 131 19.48 -11.31 -4.95
C ALA A 131 18.49 -11.48 -3.79
N GLU A 132 18.63 -10.69 -2.73
CA GLU A 132 17.70 -10.68 -1.60
C GLU A 132 16.31 -10.16 -2.01
N ASP A 133 16.26 -9.02 -2.70
CA ASP A 133 15.00 -8.42 -3.16
C ASP A 133 14.28 -9.31 -4.19
N GLU A 134 15.02 -9.90 -5.14
CA GLU A 134 14.46 -10.86 -6.09
C GLU A 134 13.88 -12.09 -5.39
N LYS A 135 14.56 -12.60 -4.36
CA LYS A 135 14.04 -13.70 -3.56
C LYS A 135 12.75 -13.31 -2.84
N ASN A 136 12.74 -12.16 -2.16
CA ASN A 136 11.56 -11.68 -1.43
C ASN A 136 10.36 -11.49 -2.36
N ILE A 137 10.57 -10.87 -3.53
CA ILE A 137 9.54 -10.70 -4.55
C ILE A 137 9.09 -12.05 -5.11
N SER A 138 10.00 -12.96 -5.42
CA SER A 138 9.67 -14.29 -5.96
C SER A 138 8.83 -15.11 -4.98
N ASP A 139 9.19 -15.09 -3.69
CA ASP A 139 8.43 -15.76 -2.63
C ASP A 139 7.04 -15.16 -2.49
N PHE A 140 6.93 -13.84 -2.54
CA PHE A 140 5.65 -13.15 -2.44
C PHE A 140 4.75 -13.36 -3.66
N VAL A 141 5.29 -13.29 -4.88
CA VAL A 141 4.57 -13.61 -6.12
C VAL A 141 4.05 -15.05 -6.08
N SER A 142 4.84 -15.99 -5.57
CA SER A 142 4.42 -17.40 -5.40
C SER A 142 3.28 -17.53 -4.40
N LYS A 143 3.33 -16.79 -3.28
CA LYS A 143 2.24 -16.71 -2.30
C LYS A 143 0.96 -16.14 -2.92
N LEU A 144 1.05 -15.03 -3.63
CA LEU A 144 -0.08 -14.38 -4.30
C LEU A 144 -0.73 -15.29 -5.35
N ALA A 145 0.07 -16.01 -6.15
CA ALA A 145 -0.44 -16.99 -7.11
C ALA A 145 -1.28 -18.09 -6.44
N GLN A 146 -0.86 -18.56 -5.26
CA GLN A 146 -1.59 -19.56 -4.49
C GLN A 146 -2.88 -19.00 -3.89
N VAL A 147 -2.83 -17.82 -3.28
CA VAL A 147 -3.97 -17.16 -2.64
C VAL A 147 -5.07 -16.82 -3.64
N THR A 148 -4.68 -16.27 -4.80
CA THR A 148 -5.60 -15.82 -5.85
C THR A 148 -6.04 -16.95 -6.77
N ASN A 149 -5.32 -18.08 -6.80
CA ASN A 149 -5.44 -19.09 -7.85
C ASN A 149 -5.29 -18.49 -9.27
N HIS A 150 -4.54 -17.40 -9.40
CA HIS A 150 -4.25 -16.73 -10.66
C HIS A 150 -2.80 -17.02 -11.09
N PRO A 151 -2.54 -17.34 -12.37
CA PRO A 151 -1.19 -17.66 -12.82
C PRO A 151 -0.25 -16.43 -12.71
N MET A 152 0.71 -16.50 -11.79
CA MET A 152 1.76 -15.48 -11.63
C MET A 152 3.13 -16.16 -11.59
N ARG A 153 4.13 -15.55 -12.23
CA ARG A 153 5.51 -16.07 -12.22
C ARG A 153 6.54 -14.99 -12.48
N MET A 154 7.75 -15.22 -11.95
CA MET A 154 8.93 -14.42 -12.30
C MET A 154 9.40 -14.71 -13.73
N VAL A 155 9.88 -13.69 -14.44
CA VAL A 155 10.45 -13.79 -15.80
C VAL A 155 11.67 -12.91 -15.98
N SER A 156 12.53 -13.25 -16.94
CA SER A 156 13.68 -12.43 -17.34
C SER A 156 13.38 -11.48 -18.51
N GLN A 157 12.32 -11.75 -19.27
CA GLN A 157 11.90 -10.98 -20.45
C GLN A 157 10.39 -11.08 -20.67
N ASN A 158 9.83 -10.16 -21.47
CA ASN A 158 8.41 -10.10 -21.82
C ASN A 158 7.48 -10.03 -20.59
N SER A 159 7.86 -9.25 -19.57
CA SER A 159 7.01 -8.94 -18.43
C SER A 159 5.78 -8.15 -18.86
N ASN A 160 4.70 -8.30 -18.10
CA ASN A 160 3.57 -7.36 -18.05
C ASN A 160 3.41 -6.75 -16.66
N PHE A 161 4.19 -7.17 -15.67
CA PHE A 161 4.28 -6.53 -14.38
C PHE A 161 5.75 -6.23 -14.10
N ASP A 162 6.12 -4.96 -14.07
CA ASP A 162 7.48 -4.52 -13.78
C ASP A 162 7.57 -4.00 -12.35
N VAL A 163 8.57 -4.47 -11.61
CA VAL A 163 8.93 -3.95 -10.29
C VAL A 163 10.26 -3.19 -10.44
N LEU A 164 10.22 -1.87 -10.33
CA LEU A 164 11.39 -1.01 -10.38
C LEU A 164 11.90 -0.73 -8.96
N ILE A 165 13.09 -1.23 -8.64
CA ILE A 165 13.82 -0.89 -7.41
C ILE A 165 15.03 -0.05 -7.80
N SER A 166 14.96 1.25 -7.55
CA SER A 166 16.04 2.18 -7.87
C SER A 166 16.07 3.36 -6.93
N ARG A 167 17.18 4.10 -6.92
CA ARG A 167 17.26 5.37 -6.20
C ARG A 167 16.44 6.44 -6.92
N GLU A 168 16.07 7.47 -6.17
CA GLU A 168 15.36 8.64 -6.69
C GLU A 168 16.08 9.29 -7.89
N ASP A 169 17.40 9.41 -7.80
CA ASP A 169 18.24 10.00 -8.85
C ASP A 169 18.38 9.11 -10.09
N GLU A 170 17.93 7.86 -10.00
CA GLU A 170 17.98 6.89 -11.10
C GLU A 170 16.65 6.76 -11.86
N HIS A 171 15.52 7.19 -11.26
CA HIS A 171 14.20 7.08 -11.88
C HIS A 171 14.14 7.59 -13.34
N PRO A 172 14.68 8.78 -13.69
CA PRO A 172 14.51 9.31 -15.05
C PRO A 172 15.02 8.39 -16.15
N PHE A 173 16.24 7.84 -16.00
CA PHE A 173 16.83 6.98 -17.03
C PHE A 173 16.32 5.54 -16.95
N MET A 174 15.97 5.04 -15.76
CA MET A 174 15.36 3.72 -15.60
C MET A 174 14.01 3.66 -16.32
N LEU A 175 13.19 4.70 -16.20
CA LEU A 175 11.91 4.80 -16.90
C LEU A 175 12.08 4.90 -18.42
N ASP A 176 13.11 5.62 -18.90
CA ASP A 176 13.43 5.65 -20.33
C ASP A 176 13.87 4.27 -20.85
N THR A 177 14.61 3.52 -20.05
CA THR A 177 15.02 2.14 -20.36
C THR A 177 13.82 1.20 -20.44
N LEU A 178 12.92 1.24 -19.45
CA LEU A 178 11.70 0.45 -19.44
C LEU A 178 10.79 0.75 -20.63
N LYS A 179 10.64 2.04 -20.96
CA LYS A 179 9.88 2.48 -22.14
C LYS A 179 10.50 1.94 -23.44
N ALA A 180 11.82 1.98 -23.56
CA ALA A 180 12.53 1.42 -24.73
C ALA A 180 12.37 -0.11 -24.83
N GLN A 181 12.11 -0.80 -23.72
CA GLN A 181 11.80 -2.23 -23.67
C GLN A 181 10.32 -2.55 -23.94
N GLY A 182 9.49 -1.54 -24.19
CA GLY A 182 8.08 -1.70 -24.56
C GLY A 182 7.08 -1.49 -23.42
N ALA A 183 7.52 -1.11 -22.22
CA ALA A 183 6.58 -0.76 -21.14
C ALA A 183 5.75 0.48 -21.55
N PRO A 184 4.42 0.52 -21.30
CA PRO A 184 3.52 1.59 -21.74
C PRO A 184 3.63 2.87 -20.88
N ILE A 185 4.85 3.33 -20.63
CA ILE A 185 5.13 4.49 -19.77
C ILE A 185 4.98 5.78 -20.57
N GLY A 186 3.80 6.40 -20.43
CA GLY A 186 3.49 7.72 -20.97
C GLY A 186 4.20 8.86 -20.23
N SER A 187 4.09 10.09 -20.76
CA SER A 187 4.66 11.29 -20.14
C SER A 187 4.05 11.60 -18.77
N ALA A 188 2.75 11.31 -18.59
CA ALA A 188 2.06 11.48 -17.31
C ALA A 188 2.64 10.54 -16.24
N ALA A 189 2.74 9.24 -16.52
CA ALA A 189 3.35 8.25 -15.61
C ALA A 189 4.80 8.62 -15.27
N LYS A 190 5.61 9.00 -16.28
CA LYS A 190 6.98 9.46 -16.04
C LYS A 190 7.03 10.67 -15.10
N ARG A 191 6.14 11.66 -15.30
CA ARG A 191 6.06 12.84 -14.44
C ARG A 191 5.66 12.48 -13.01
N ILE A 192 4.63 11.64 -12.84
CA ILE A 192 4.16 11.18 -11.52
C ILE A 192 5.32 10.54 -10.74
N ILE A 193 6.05 9.60 -11.36
CA ILE A 193 7.15 8.88 -10.71
C ILE A 193 8.33 9.82 -10.44
N THR A 194 8.75 10.60 -11.43
CA THR A 194 9.89 11.51 -11.27
C THR A 194 9.60 12.68 -10.34
N GLN A 195 8.34 13.05 -10.09
CA GLN A 195 7.95 14.12 -9.18
C GLN A 195 7.30 13.60 -7.88
N MET A 196 7.46 12.31 -7.60
CA MET A 196 6.87 11.64 -6.45
C MET A 196 7.38 12.28 -5.14
N PRO A 197 6.50 12.87 -4.31
CA PRO A 197 6.95 13.58 -3.12
C PRO A 197 7.48 12.58 -2.08
N ARG A 198 8.43 13.00 -1.25
CA ARG A 198 9.15 12.11 -0.31
C ARG A 198 8.25 11.32 0.66
N ASN A 199 7.05 11.82 0.96
CA ASN A 199 6.08 11.16 1.84
C ASN A 199 5.28 10.05 1.14
N ILE A 200 5.44 9.89 -0.18
CA ILE A 200 4.97 8.73 -0.93
C ILE A 200 6.15 7.76 -1.01
N HIS A 201 6.04 6.68 -0.25
CA HIS A 201 7.12 5.71 -0.02
C HIS A 201 7.40 4.88 -1.28
N CYS A 202 6.34 4.44 -1.92
CA CYS A 202 6.33 3.63 -3.13
C CYS A 202 5.08 4.00 -3.95
N LEU A 203 4.99 3.49 -5.17
CA LEU A 203 3.83 3.72 -6.04
C LEU A 203 3.65 2.60 -7.06
N VAL A 204 2.41 2.16 -7.29
CA VAL A 204 2.04 1.30 -8.41
C VAL A 204 1.15 2.05 -9.41
N LEU A 205 1.43 1.82 -10.69
CA LEU A 205 0.58 2.24 -11.78
C LEU A 205 0.11 1.01 -12.55
N ALA A 206 -1.20 0.77 -12.58
CA ALA A 206 -1.82 -0.23 -13.44
C ALA A 206 -2.34 0.42 -14.73
N PHE A 207 -2.16 -0.27 -15.85
CA PHE A 207 -2.54 0.16 -17.18
C PHE A 207 -3.50 -0.87 -17.79
N SER A 208 -4.48 -0.38 -18.52
CA SER A 208 -5.44 -1.19 -19.28
C SER A 208 -5.35 -0.83 -20.77
N ASP A 209 -5.68 -1.78 -21.64
CA ASP A 209 -5.83 -1.49 -23.06
C ASP A 209 -7.07 -0.63 -23.30
N PRO A 210 -7.04 0.34 -24.24
CA PRO A 210 -8.20 1.20 -24.53
C PRO A 210 -9.46 0.44 -24.97
N GLU A 211 -9.30 -0.76 -25.54
CA GLU A 211 -10.41 -1.62 -25.97
C GLU A 211 -11.01 -2.43 -24.80
N THR A 212 -10.28 -2.57 -23.69
CA THR A 212 -10.65 -3.32 -22.50
C THR A 212 -10.27 -2.53 -21.25
N GLU A 213 -10.90 -1.37 -21.06
CA GLU A 213 -10.50 -0.36 -20.04
C GLU A 213 -10.45 -0.91 -18.60
N ASP A 214 -11.20 -1.97 -18.30
CA ASP A 214 -11.27 -2.60 -16.98
C ASP A 214 -10.35 -3.84 -16.85
N VAL A 215 -9.65 -4.25 -17.90
CA VAL A 215 -8.72 -5.39 -17.88
C VAL A 215 -7.29 -4.88 -17.88
N TYR A 216 -6.55 -5.19 -16.81
CA TYR A 216 -5.14 -4.82 -16.74
C TYR A 216 -4.33 -5.55 -17.80
N SER A 217 -3.54 -4.76 -18.53
CA SER A 217 -2.60 -5.22 -19.55
C SER A 217 -1.15 -5.05 -19.11
N HIS A 218 -0.85 -4.05 -18.26
CA HIS A 218 0.47 -3.81 -17.72
C HIS A 218 0.41 -3.22 -16.30
N ALA A 219 1.43 -3.43 -15.47
CA ALA A 219 1.63 -2.67 -14.22
C ALA A 219 3.10 -2.33 -13.98
N LEU A 220 3.34 -1.22 -13.30
CA LEU A 220 4.66 -0.76 -12.87
C LEU A 220 4.61 -0.38 -11.38
N ALA A 221 5.19 -1.22 -10.54
CA ALA A 221 5.46 -0.90 -9.14
C ALA A 221 6.84 -0.22 -9.02
N VAL A 222 6.92 0.91 -8.34
CA VAL A 222 8.14 1.68 -8.11
C VAL A 222 8.43 1.73 -6.62
N ILE A 223 9.57 1.17 -6.23
CA ILE A 223 10.02 1.08 -4.85
C ILE A 223 11.36 1.80 -4.74
N ARG A 224 11.41 2.82 -3.90
CA ARG A 224 12.62 3.58 -3.62
C ARG A 224 13.65 2.70 -2.93
N ALA A 225 14.86 2.64 -3.48
CA ALA A 225 15.96 1.87 -2.89
C ALA A 225 16.48 2.45 -1.57
N GLU A 226 16.09 3.68 -1.25
CA GLU A 226 16.43 4.39 -0.02
C GLU A 226 15.74 3.83 1.24
N HIS A 227 14.76 2.95 1.06
CA HIS A 227 14.05 2.33 2.17
C HIS A 227 14.94 1.41 3.01
N PRO A 228 14.83 1.45 4.35
CA PRO A 228 15.32 0.37 5.20
C PRO A 228 14.53 -0.92 4.97
N ASP A 229 15.08 -2.05 5.44
CA ASP A 229 14.65 -3.39 5.03
C ASP A 229 13.16 -3.68 5.28
N ILE A 230 12.60 -3.30 6.44
CA ILE A 230 11.19 -3.59 6.76
C ILE A 230 10.28 -2.70 5.91
N LEU A 231 10.58 -1.41 5.80
CA LEU A 231 9.78 -0.50 4.99
C LEU A 231 9.81 -0.88 3.50
N LYS A 232 10.95 -1.35 2.99
CA LYS A 232 11.08 -1.84 1.62
C LYS A 232 10.20 -3.08 1.40
N LEU A 233 10.23 -4.03 2.34
CA LEU A 233 9.35 -5.20 2.27
C LEU A 233 7.88 -4.81 2.36
N ALA A 234 7.52 -3.81 3.16
CA ALA A 234 6.16 -3.30 3.22
C ALA A 234 5.68 -2.78 1.86
N CYS A 235 6.50 -1.93 1.22
CA CYS A 235 6.26 -1.49 -0.15
C CYS A 235 6.16 -2.65 -1.16
N ILE A 236 7.00 -3.70 -1.05
CA ILE A 236 6.88 -4.88 -1.93
C ILE A 236 5.50 -5.54 -1.75
N HIS A 237 5.05 -5.69 -0.51
CA HIS A 237 3.78 -6.33 -0.20
C HIS A 237 2.58 -5.52 -0.70
N GLU A 238 2.60 -4.22 -0.43
CA GLU A 238 1.57 -3.26 -0.80
C GLU A 238 1.47 -3.13 -2.32
N GLU A 239 2.54 -2.69 -2.98
CA GLU A 239 2.49 -2.29 -4.40
C GLU A 239 2.19 -3.46 -5.34
N ILE A 240 2.71 -4.65 -5.02
CA ILE A 240 2.40 -5.83 -5.82
C ILE A 240 0.92 -6.21 -5.64
N SER A 241 0.38 -6.12 -4.42
CA SER A 241 -1.02 -6.46 -4.13
C SER A 241 -1.99 -5.41 -4.68
N GLN A 242 -1.68 -4.11 -4.57
CA GLN A 242 -2.44 -3.03 -5.19
C GLN A 242 -2.44 -3.19 -6.72
N GLY A 243 -1.29 -3.55 -7.31
CA GLY A 243 -1.16 -3.86 -8.73
C GLY A 243 -1.98 -5.06 -9.21
N LEU A 244 -2.55 -5.86 -8.30
CA LEU A 244 -3.51 -6.92 -8.62
C LEU A 244 -4.97 -6.42 -8.69
N GLY A 245 -5.26 -5.21 -8.21
CA GLY A 245 -6.60 -4.60 -8.22
C GLY A 245 -7.15 -4.22 -6.84
N LEU A 246 -6.33 -4.24 -5.79
CA LEU A 246 -6.66 -3.68 -4.47
C LEU A 246 -6.21 -2.21 -4.39
N SER A 247 -6.76 -1.36 -5.25
CA SER A 247 -6.17 -0.07 -5.64
C SER A 247 -6.41 1.12 -4.71
N ASN A 248 -7.02 0.94 -3.55
CA ASN A 248 -7.33 2.05 -2.65
C ASN A 248 -7.01 1.75 -1.19
N ASP A 249 -6.36 2.72 -0.56
CA ASP A 249 -6.09 2.72 0.87
C ASP A 249 -7.21 3.44 1.65
N SER A 250 -7.45 2.96 2.87
CA SER A 250 -8.47 3.52 3.76
C SER A 250 -8.17 3.23 5.21
N LEU A 251 -8.19 4.28 6.05
CA LEU A 251 -8.12 4.17 7.52
C LEU A 251 -9.16 3.22 8.15
N ARG A 252 -10.17 2.77 7.39
CA ARG A 252 -11.19 1.81 7.83
C ARG A 252 -10.87 0.36 7.48
N ALA A 253 -9.86 0.09 6.64
CA ALA A 253 -9.54 -1.24 6.13
C ALA A 253 -8.85 -2.18 7.14
N ARG A 254 -8.66 -1.75 8.39
CA ARG A 254 -7.99 -2.54 9.43
C ARG A 254 -8.69 -3.91 9.65
N PRO A 255 -7.96 -5.04 9.74
CA PRO A 255 -6.50 -5.19 9.71
C PRO A 255 -6.00 -5.47 8.29
N SER A 256 -5.47 -4.46 7.61
CA SER A 256 -5.04 -4.56 6.22
C SER A 256 -3.77 -3.74 6.03
N ILE A 257 -2.91 -4.13 5.09
CA ILE A 257 -1.84 -3.25 4.62
C ILE A 257 -2.37 -1.99 3.91
N PHE A 258 -3.62 -2.02 3.44
CA PHE A 258 -4.31 -0.88 2.81
C PHE A 258 -4.99 0.03 3.83
N ASN A 259 -4.61 -0.04 5.12
CA ASN A 259 -5.25 0.74 6.18
C ASN A 259 -4.69 2.17 6.35
N ASP A 260 -3.81 2.63 5.45
CA ASP A 260 -3.26 4.01 5.37
C ASP A 260 -2.66 4.54 6.70
N ASP A 261 -2.21 3.65 7.59
CA ASP A 261 -1.59 4.03 8.88
C ASP A 261 -0.27 3.29 9.19
N ASP A 262 0.23 2.52 8.23
CA ASP A 262 1.44 1.68 8.33
C ASP A 262 1.39 0.65 9.48
N GLU A 263 0.22 0.28 10.03
CA GLU A 263 0.14 -0.68 11.14
C GLU A 263 0.76 -2.02 10.75
N PHE A 264 0.47 -2.54 9.55
CA PHE A 264 0.95 -3.83 9.06
C PHE A 264 1.99 -3.63 7.96
N ALA A 265 3.20 -4.16 8.16
CA ALA A 265 4.21 -4.20 7.11
C ALA A 265 3.91 -5.31 6.09
N PHE A 266 3.33 -6.44 6.51
CA PHE A 266 3.15 -7.60 5.62
C PHE A 266 1.68 -7.95 5.43
N LEU A 267 1.35 -8.40 4.22
CA LEU A 267 0.05 -8.94 3.82
C LEU A 267 -0.56 -9.82 4.92
N THR A 268 -1.73 -9.41 5.42
CA THR A 268 -2.45 -10.07 6.51
C THR A 268 -3.34 -11.21 6.00
N ASP A 269 -3.83 -12.07 6.91
CA ASP A 269 -4.86 -13.06 6.57
C ASP A 269 -6.14 -12.40 6.00
N HIS A 270 -6.46 -11.16 6.41
CA HIS A 270 -7.60 -10.41 5.88
C HIS A 270 -7.36 -10.04 4.41
N ASP A 271 -6.18 -9.49 4.10
CA ASP A 271 -5.80 -9.11 2.74
C ASP A 271 -5.77 -10.32 1.78
N GLU A 272 -5.33 -11.48 2.28
CA GLU A 272 -5.39 -12.72 1.50
C GLU A 272 -6.83 -13.11 1.12
N ILE A 273 -7.79 -12.90 2.03
CA ILE A 273 -9.20 -13.15 1.73
C ILE A 273 -9.72 -12.12 0.72
N LEU A 274 -9.35 -10.84 0.84
CA LEU A 274 -9.72 -9.81 -0.14
C LEU A 274 -9.21 -10.17 -1.55
N LEU A 275 -7.94 -10.58 -1.66
CA LEU A 275 -7.37 -11.05 -2.93
C LEU A 275 -8.07 -12.29 -3.48
N LYS A 276 -8.35 -13.28 -2.61
CA LYS A 276 -9.08 -14.48 -3.00
C LYS A 276 -10.49 -14.16 -3.51
N MET A 277 -11.18 -13.22 -2.86
CA MET A 277 -12.48 -12.72 -3.30
C MET A 277 -12.37 -12.02 -4.66
N LEU A 278 -11.42 -11.11 -4.82
CA LEU A 278 -11.21 -10.34 -6.06
C LEU A 278 -10.99 -11.25 -7.26
N TYR A 279 -10.25 -12.35 -7.08
CA TYR A 279 -9.94 -13.32 -8.14
C TYR A 279 -10.95 -14.46 -8.28
N ASP A 280 -12.05 -14.46 -7.52
CA ASP A 280 -13.14 -15.41 -7.76
C ASP A 280 -13.68 -15.24 -9.20
N PRO A 281 -13.87 -16.34 -9.96
CA PRO A 281 -14.31 -16.27 -11.36
C PRO A 281 -15.65 -15.58 -11.58
N ARG A 282 -16.48 -15.45 -10.55
CA ARG A 282 -17.79 -14.77 -10.64
C ARG A 282 -17.66 -13.24 -10.69
N LEU A 283 -16.54 -12.68 -10.23
CA LEU A 283 -16.26 -11.26 -10.32
C LEU A 283 -15.50 -10.96 -11.61
N SER A 284 -16.20 -10.65 -12.69
CA SER A 284 -15.56 -10.27 -13.96
C SER A 284 -15.13 -8.79 -13.96
N PRO A 285 -14.05 -8.44 -14.68
CA PRO A 285 -13.73 -7.05 -14.98
C PRO A 285 -14.93 -6.29 -15.57
N GLY A 286 -15.05 -5.01 -15.22
CA GLY A 286 -16.09 -4.10 -15.73
C GLY A 286 -17.40 -4.09 -14.95
N LEU A 287 -17.57 -4.97 -13.96
CA LEU A 287 -18.71 -4.93 -13.06
C LEU A 287 -18.71 -3.63 -12.25
N SER A 288 -19.86 -2.96 -12.21
CA SER A 288 -20.08 -1.87 -11.25
C SER A 288 -20.20 -2.42 -9.83
N LEU A 289 -20.00 -1.55 -8.83
CA LEU A 289 -20.21 -1.92 -7.43
C LEU A 289 -21.61 -2.49 -7.17
N ALA A 290 -22.65 -1.97 -7.84
CA ALA A 290 -24.02 -2.44 -7.67
C ALA A 290 -24.20 -3.89 -8.17
N GLU A 291 -23.56 -4.24 -9.29
CA GLU A 291 -23.60 -5.59 -9.86
C GLU A 291 -22.73 -6.57 -9.07
N ALA A 292 -21.55 -6.13 -8.62
CA ALA A 292 -20.60 -6.95 -7.89
C ALA A 292 -21.03 -7.26 -6.44
N ARG A 293 -21.75 -6.34 -5.78
CA ARG A 293 -22.15 -6.46 -4.38
C ARG A 293 -22.86 -7.77 -4.03
N PRO A 294 -23.95 -8.19 -4.70
CA PRO A 294 -24.57 -9.47 -4.38
C PRO A 294 -23.62 -10.66 -4.62
N ILE A 295 -22.69 -10.55 -5.57
CA ILE A 295 -21.72 -11.61 -5.91
C ILE A 295 -20.68 -11.75 -4.80
N PHE A 296 -19.98 -10.66 -4.43
CA PHE A 296 -18.94 -10.73 -3.41
C PHE A 296 -19.50 -11.05 -2.02
N GLN A 297 -20.76 -10.68 -1.72
CA GLN A 297 -21.45 -11.11 -0.51
C GLN A 297 -21.64 -12.63 -0.46
N GLN A 298 -21.94 -13.25 -1.60
CA GLN A 298 -22.04 -14.71 -1.68
C GLN A 298 -20.66 -15.36 -1.54
N ILE A 299 -19.65 -14.85 -2.26
CA ILE A 299 -18.27 -15.34 -2.16
C ILE A 299 -17.78 -15.31 -0.71
N ALA A 300 -17.97 -14.18 -0.01
CA ALA A 300 -17.51 -14.02 1.36
C ALA A 300 -18.16 -15.06 2.31
N ARG A 301 -19.47 -15.32 2.16
CA ARG A 301 -20.18 -16.37 2.92
C ARG A 301 -19.63 -17.77 2.66
N GLU A 302 -19.28 -18.07 1.41
CA GLU A 302 -18.72 -19.37 1.03
C GLU A 302 -17.30 -19.55 1.58
N ILE A 303 -16.45 -18.51 1.52
CA ILE A 303 -15.09 -18.55 2.07
C ILE A 303 -15.11 -18.67 3.61
N SER A 304 -16.04 -17.98 4.26
CA SER A 304 -16.13 -17.95 5.74
C SER A 304 -16.87 -19.15 6.33
N SER A 305 -17.53 -19.95 5.49
CA SER A 305 -18.14 -21.20 5.92
C SER A 305 -17.07 -22.29 5.84
N PRO A 306 -16.62 -22.88 6.97
CA PRO A 306 -15.78 -24.06 6.89
C PRO A 306 -16.53 -25.11 6.07
N ASN A 307 -15.91 -25.60 4.99
CA ASN A 307 -16.49 -26.63 4.12
C ASN A 307 -17.13 -27.73 4.97
N ARG A 308 -18.44 -27.92 4.78
CA ARG A 308 -19.18 -29.09 5.26
C ARG A 308 -18.77 -30.33 4.47
#